data_AF-A0A961B540-F1
#
_entry.id   AF-A0A961B540-F1
#
_cell.length_a   1.000
_cell.length_b   1.000
_cell.length_c   1.000
_cell.angle_alpha   90.00
_cell.angle_beta   90.00
_cell.angle_gamma   90.00
#
_symmetry.space_group_name_H-M   'P 1'
#
loop_
_entity.id
_entity.type
_entity.pdbx_description
1 polymer ?
#
loop_
_entity_poly.entity_id
_entity_poly.type
_entity_poly.pdbx_seq_one_letter_code
_entity_poly.pdbx_strand_id
1 'polypeptide(L)'
;MSTVSELVDQALSLPRTDRGYLARKLIESLDEESEEKLSPQWRAELDRRLRSVKDGTAKTIPHDQVMTEVREQLRNLPPSKQTA
;
A
#
# COMPACT_ATOMS: atom_id res chain seq x y z
N MET A 1 11.15 -27.66 -14.38
CA MET A 1 10.97 -26.31 -13.83
C MET A 1 10.25 -25.50 -14.88
N SER A 2 9.17 -24.81 -14.53
CA SER A 2 8.51 -23.89 -15.46
C SER A 2 9.36 -22.64 -15.65
N THR A 3 9.36 -22.08 -16.84
CA THR A 3 10.05 -20.80 -17.11
C THR A 3 9.25 -19.63 -16.53
N VAL A 4 9.90 -18.48 -16.30
CA VAL A 4 9.20 -17.27 -15.85
C VAL A 4 8.10 -16.86 -16.84
N SER A 5 8.34 -17.01 -18.14
CA SER A 5 7.33 -16.70 -19.16
C SER A 5 6.10 -17.59 -19.03
N GLU A 6 6.30 -18.90 -18.84
CA GLU A 6 5.19 -19.85 -18.65
C GLU A 6 4.37 -19.54 -17.40
N LEU A 7 5.03 -19.15 -16.30
CA LEU A 7 4.36 -18.74 -15.06
C LEU A 7 3.58 -17.44 -15.22
N VAL A 8 4.11 -16.47 -15.99
CA VAL A 8 3.41 -15.23 -16.31
C VAL A 8 2.17 -15.51 -17.15
N ASP A 9 2.27 -16.34 -18.18
CA ASP A 9 1.12 -16.70 -19.02
C ASP A 9 0.03 -17.42 -18.22
N GLN A 10 0.43 -18.35 -17.35
CA GLN A 10 -0.48 -19.03 -16.42
C GLN A 10 -1.13 -18.04 -15.46
N ALA A 11 -0.36 -17.15 -14.84
CA ALA A 11 -0.89 -16.13 -13.94
C ALA A 11 -1.88 -15.19 -14.65
N LEU A 12 -1.59 -14.78 -15.88
CA LEU A 12 -2.47 -13.91 -16.67
C LEU A 12 -3.76 -14.61 -17.11
N SER A 13 -3.78 -15.94 -17.18
CA SER A 13 -4.98 -16.72 -17.48
C SER A 13 -5.98 -16.81 -16.31
N LEU A 14 -5.55 -16.48 -15.09
CA LEU A 14 -6.40 -16.55 -13.89
C LEU A 14 -7.48 -15.45 -13.87
N PRO A 15 -8.61 -15.69 -13.18
CA PRO A 15 -9.59 -14.66 -12.85
C PRO A 15 -8.94 -13.45 -12.16
N ARG A 16 -9.52 -12.25 -12.34
CA ARG A 16 -8.97 -10.99 -11.78
C ARG A 16 -8.66 -11.07 -10.28
N THR A 17 -9.55 -11.67 -9.50
CA THR A 17 -9.40 -11.80 -8.05
C THR A 17 -8.19 -12.66 -7.68
N ASP A 18 -8.05 -13.80 -8.35
CA ASP A 18 -6.95 -14.74 -8.10
C ASP A 18 -5.60 -14.16 -8.54
N ARG A 19 -5.59 -13.38 -9.65
CA ARG A 19 -4.40 -12.60 -10.04
C ARG A 19 -4.00 -11.59 -8.97
N GLY A 20 -4.97 -10.87 -8.41
CA GLY A 20 -4.72 -9.92 -7.32
C GLY A 20 -4.15 -10.61 -6.08
N TYR A 21 -4.68 -11.78 -5.73
CA TYR A 21 -4.18 -12.61 -4.63
C TYR A 21 -2.75 -13.09 -4.89
N LEU A 22 -2.46 -13.63 -6.08
CA LEU A 22 -1.13 -14.10 -6.46
C LEU A 22 -0.11 -12.95 -6.47
N ALA A 23 -0.48 -11.79 -7.04
CA ALA A 23 0.37 -10.60 -7.04
C ALA A 23 0.73 -10.16 -5.62
N ARG A 24 -0.25 -10.15 -4.70
CA ARG A 24 -0.01 -9.86 -3.28
C ARG A 24 1.02 -10.82 -2.68
N LYS A 25 0.84 -12.13 -2.88
CA LYS A 25 1.74 -13.17 -2.33
C LYS A 25 3.17 -13.04 -2.85
N LEU A 26 3.33 -12.71 -4.12
CA LEU A 26 4.65 -12.46 -4.71
C LEU A 26 5.31 -11.22 -4.10
N ILE A 27 4.56 -10.12 -3.93
CA ILE A 27 5.10 -8.91 -3.27
C ILE A 27 5.49 -9.22 -1.81
N GLU A 28 4.62 -9.89 -1.06
CA GLU A 28 4.90 -10.30 0.34
C GLU A 28 6.18 -11.15 0.44
N SER A 29 6.43 -12.05 -0.52
CA SER A 29 7.68 -12.84 -0.51
C SER A 29 8.95 -12.03 -0.73
N LEU A 30 8.86 -10.90 -1.47
CA LEU A 30 9.99 -9.99 -1.65
C LEU A 30 10.24 -9.16 -0.38
N ASP A 31 9.18 -8.78 0.32
CA ASP A 31 9.26 -8.06 1.57
C ASP A 31 9.87 -8.94 2.68
N GLU A 32 9.53 -10.24 2.72
CA GLU A 32 10.10 -11.23 3.65
C GLU A 32 11.61 -11.46 3.43
N GLU A 33 12.07 -11.45 2.17
CA GLU A 33 13.50 -11.50 1.85
C GLU A 33 14.23 -10.20 2.18
N SER A 34 13.51 -9.08 2.29
CA SER A 34 14.08 -7.79 2.64
C SER A 34 14.24 -7.65 4.17
N GLU A 35 15.42 -7.99 4.70
CA GLU A 35 15.88 -7.41 5.98
C GLU A 35 16.24 -5.91 5.83
N GLU A 36 15.67 -5.20 4.85
CA GLU A 36 15.99 -3.81 4.57
C GLU A 36 15.48 -2.91 5.69
N LYS A 37 16.37 -2.72 6.66
CA LYS A 37 16.30 -1.65 7.64
C LYS A 37 16.05 -0.34 6.92
N LEU A 38 14.98 0.38 7.30
CA LEU A 38 14.69 1.75 6.87
C LEU A 38 15.98 2.54 6.64
N SER A 39 16.15 3.12 5.46
CA SER A 39 17.36 3.87 5.16
C SER A 39 17.59 4.98 6.22
N PRO A 40 18.84 5.31 6.57
CA PRO A 40 19.12 6.40 7.51
C PRO A 40 18.40 7.71 7.17
N GLN A 41 18.23 7.99 5.87
CA GLN A 41 17.51 9.15 5.34
C GLN A 41 16.02 9.08 5.67
N TRP A 42 15.38 7.91 5.50
CA TRP A 42 13.98 7.73 5.87
C TRP A 42 13.77 7.82 7.38
N ARG A 43 14.69 7.24 8.18
CA ARG A 43 14.63 7.38 9.64
C ARG A 43 14.68 8.84 10.08
N ALA A 44 15.62 9.60 9.53
CA ALA A 44 15.75 11.04 9.83
C ALA A 44 14.48 11.83 9.45
N GLU A 45 13.85 11.50 8.33
CA GLU A 45 12.61 12.15 7.90
C GLU A 45 11.43 11.81 8.83
N LEU A 46 11.30 10.55 9.26
CA LEU A 46 10.26 10.16 10.23
C LEU A 46 10.43 10.89 11.56
N ASP A 47 11.66 10.97 12.08
CA ASP A 47 11.96 11.72 13.30
C ASP A 47 11.61 13.20 13.16
N ARG A 48 11.94 13.82 12.01
CA ARG A 48 11.59 15.22 11.72
C ARG A 48 10.09 15.44 11.71
N ARG A 49 9.33 14.56 11.03
CA ARG A 49 7.86 14.67 10.97
C ARG A 49 7.20 14.47 12.33
N LEU A 50 7.68 13.50 13.11
CA LEU A 50 7.17 13.25 14.45
C LEU A 50 7.39 14.46 15.36
N ARG A 51 8.58 15.08 15.33
CA ARG A 51 8.84 16.33 16.07
C ARG A 51 7.93 17.45 15.60
N SER A 52 7.77 17.65 14.30
CA SER A 52 6.91 18.71 13.76
C SER A 52 5.45 18.59 14.24
N VAL A 53 4.93 17.36 14.36
CA VAL A 53 3.60 17.13 14.95
C VAL A 53 3.58 17.43 16.45
N LYS A 54 4.56 16.92 17.20
CA LYS A 54 4.66 17.14 18.67
C LYS A 54 4.78 18.62 19.03
N ASP A 55 5.56 19.36 18.24
CA ASP A 55 5.83 20.79 18.46
C ASP A 55 4.71 21.68 17.89
N GLY A 56 3.67 21.10 17.28
CA GLY A 56 2.54 21.84 16.70
C GLY A 56 2.90 22.68 15.45
N THR A 57 4.07 22.44 14.85
CA THR A 57 4.53 23.15 13.65
C THR A 57 4.02 22.51 12.36
N ALA A 58 3.59 21.26 12.42
CA ALA A 58 2.97 20.57 11.31
C ALA A 58 1.58 21.15 11.03
N LYS A 59 1.26 21.39 9.75
CA LYS A 59 -0.11 21.62 9.31
C LYS A 59 -0.88 20.30 9.36
N THR A 60 -1.76 20.15 10.34
CA THR A 60 -2.61 18.96 10.50
C THR A 60 -4.03 19.24 9.99
N ILE A 61 -4.78 18.16 9.75
CA ILE A 61 -6.21 18.20 9.44
C ILE A 61 -6.93 17.56 10.64
N PRO A 62 -8.02 18.14 11.16
CA PRO A 62 -8.82 17.52 12.21
C PRO A 62 -9.27 16.12 11.81
N HIS A 63 -9.21 15.18 12.77
CA HIS A 63 -9.59 13.79 12.56
C HIS A 63 -11.00 13.65 11.93
N ASP A 64 -11.97 14.41 12.44
CA ASP A 64 -13.36 14.29 11.99
C ASP A 64 -13.55 14.76 10.55
N GLN A 65 -12.76 15.75 10.12
CA GLN A 65 -12.74 16.18 8.73
C GLN A 65 -12.19 15.06 7.83
N VAL A 66 -11.02 14.49 8.17
CA VAL A 66 -10.42 13.38 7.40
C VAL A 66 -11.39 12.20 7.29
N MET A 67 -12.00 11.80 8.40
CA MET A 67 -12.93 10.66 8.41
C MET A 67 -14.22 10.95 7.65
N THR A 68 -14.67 12.20 7.59
CA THR A 68 -15.80 12.58 6.74
C THR A 68 -15.43 12.42 5.28
N GLU A 69 -14.34 13.06 4.84
CA GLU A 69 -13.88 13.03 3.44
C GLU A 69 -13.62 11.60 2.94
N VAL A 70 -12.97 10.75 3.75
CA VAL A 70 -12.72 9.34 3.39
C VAL A 70 -14.02 8.57 3.16
N ARG A 71 -15.02 8.74 4.03
CA ARG A 71 -16.33 8.06 3.86
C ARG A 71 -17.04 8.52 2.59
N GLU A 72 -16.95 9.80 2.25
CA GLU A 72 -17.52 10.33 1.00
C GLU A 72 -16.82 9.75 -0.23
N GLN A 73 -15.49 9.70 -0.22
CA GLN A 73 -14.71 9.10 -1.30
C GLN A 73 -15.05 7.61 -1.48
N LEU A 74 -15.16 6.85 -0.40
CA LEU A 74 -15.55 5.43 -0.45
C LEU A 74 -16.96 5.24 -1.00
N ARG A 75 -17.92 6.11 -0.63
CA ARG A 75 -19.29 6.08 -1.18
C ARG A 75 -19.32 6.37 -2.68
N ASN A 76 -18.42 7.23 -3.15
CA ASN A 76 -18.34 7.66 -4.55
C ASN A 76 -17.40 6.77 -5.40
N LEU A 77 -16.81 5.72 -4.83
CA LEU A 77 -15.91 4.82 -5.54
C LEU A 77 -16.71 3.95 -6.53
N PRO A 78 -16.29 3.83 -7.81
CA PRO A 78 -17.00 2.97 -8.76
C PRO A 78 -16.97 1.49 -8.32
N PRO A 79 -17.99 0.68 -8.69
CA PRO A 79 -18.13 -0.71 -8.25
C PRO A 79 -16.90 -1.59 -8.50
N SER A 80 -16.13 -1.27 -9.55
CA SER A 80 -14.89 -1.98 -9.93
C SER A 80 -13.73 -1.83 -8.94
N LYS A 81 -13.83 -0.90 -8.00
CA LYS A 81 -12.86 -0.61 -6.93
C LYS A 81 -13.38 -0.88 -5.51
N GLN A 82 -14.63 -1.31 -5.35
CA GLN A 82 -15.23 -1.61 -4.04
C GLN A 82 -14.92 -3.04 -3.53
N THR A 83 -14.45 -3.94 -4.40
CA THR A 83 -14.19 -5.37 -4.10
C THR A 83 -12.71 -5.75 -4.03
N ALA A 84 -11.81 -4.79 -3.85
CA ALA A 84 -10.37 -5.04 -3.69
C ALA A 84 -9.98 -5.31 -2.24
#